data_AF-A0A6C0J3T5-F1
#
_entry.id   AF-A0A6C0J3T5-F1
#
_cell.length_a   1.000
_cell.length_b   1.000
_cell.length_c   1.000
_cell.angle_alpha   90.00
_cell.angle_beta   90.00
_cell.angle_gamma   90.00
#
_symmetry.space_group_name_H-M   'P 1'
#
loop_
_entity.id
_entity.type
_entity.pdbx_description
1 polymer ?
#
loop_
_entity_poly.entity_id
_entity_poly.type
_entity_poly.pdbx_seq_one_letter_code
_entity_poly.pdbx_strand_id
1 'polypeptide(L)'
;MALYVVPENQELLWNVIGKNKQIQQHFNNYTPNTKVEWFKNIIQTFYDKYKTANIKVNELNKINKETITYMLGNIREQNSPSVKELDVNPYQPSNSIISTPPIVTDTRQDEYARQFEQRQNVYSEMNKKNVPDNVDFAEKIEDGVINNMDDLLKQQMAEREYEMNNIPPPSNPIGEIINSIHPKLQIDNSSNITVSVQEVETNPDKKKVTWKHDNDMVEIHTNMKEMQKEMQKEMQKEIHELKKCIDILTQKVNTIETDKETRHTMNTILDFVEKT
;
A
#
# COMPACT_ATOMS: atom_id res chain seq x y z
N MET A 1 3.37 -26.27 15.82
CA MET A 1 2.09 -26.20 16.56
C MET A 1 1.96 -24.96 17.42
N ALA A 2 2.83 -24.77 18.42
CA ALA A 2 2.79 -23.59 19.29
C ALA A 2 2.75 -22.27 18.50
N LEU A 3 3.54 -22.17 17.42
CA LEU A 3 3.70 -20.95 16.63
C LEU A 3 2.40 -20.33 16.07
N TYR A 4 1.35 -21.12 15.81
CA TYR A 4 0.08 -20.57 15.30
C TYR A 4 -0.79 -19.96 16.40
N VAL A 5 -0.75 -20.56 17.60
CA VAL A 5 -1.56 -20.14 18.76
C VAL A 5 -0.81 -19.20 19.71
N VAL A 6 0.42 -18.85 19.36
CA VAL A 6 1.21 -17.83 20.07
C VAL A 6 0.48 -16.49 20.02
N PRO A 7 0.39 -15.75 21.15
CA PRO A 7 -0.36 -14.50 21.25
C PRO A 7 -0.03 -13.49 20.15
N GLU A 8 1.26 -13.34 19.84
CA GLU A 8 1.78 -12.42 18.84
C GLU A 8 1.24 -12.72 17.44
N ASN A 9 1.09 -14.01 17.09
CA ASN A 9 0.53 -14.42 15.80
C ASN A 9 -0.98 -14.17 15.73
N GLN A 10 -1.70 -14.45 16.82
CA GLN A 10 -3.14 -14.22 16.88
C GLN A 10 -3.47 -12.73 16.87
N GLU A 11 -2.66 -11.90 17.54
CA GLU A 11 -2.79 -10.45 17.51
C GLU A 11 -2.51 -9.90 16.10
N LEU A 12 -1.50 -10.42 15.40
CA LEU A 12 -1.26 -10.09 14.00
C LEU A 12 -2.50 -10.41 13.14
N LEU A 13 -3.03 -11.63 13.25
CA LEU A 13 -4.22 -12.03 12.49
C LEU A 13 -5.40 -11.12 12.80
N TRP A 14 -5.67 -10.86 14.09
CA TRP A 14 -6.72 -9.97 14.56
C TRP A 14 -6.58 -8.53 14.03
N ASN A 15 -5.36 -8.00 14.02
CA ASN A 15 -5.07 -6.67 13.49
C ASN A 15 -5.25 -6.60 11.98
N VAL A 16 -4.81 -7.63 11.25
CA VAL A 16 -4.96 -7.69 9.78
C VAL A 16 -6.44 -7.75 9.38
N ILE A 17 -7.24 -8.60 10.03
CA ILE A 17 -8.69 -8.64 9.75
C ILE A 17 -9.40 -7.38 10.24
N GLY A 18 -8.94 -6.78 11.33
CA GLY A 18 -9.51 -5.58 11.91
C GLY A 18 -9.36 -4.35 11.01
N LYS A 19 -8.31 -4.32 10.17
CA LYS A 19 -8.09 -3.27 9.17
C LYS A 19 -8.89 -3.46 7.87
N ASN A 20 -9.51 -4.62 7.68
CA ASN A 20 -10.25 -4.90 6.45
C ASN A 20 -11.64 -4.24 6.48
N LYS A 21 -11.94 -3.40 5.48
CA LYS A 21 -13.21 -2.67 5.37
C LYS A 21 -14.45 -3.57 5.33
N GLN A 22 -14.38 -4.71 4.65
CA GLN A 22 -15.52 -5.63 4.52
C GLN A 22 -15.87 -6.27 5.86
N ILE A 23 -14.85 -6.63 6.64
CA ILE A 23 -15.01 -7.20 7.97
C ILE A 23 -15.55 -6.14 8.93
N GLN A 24 -15.00 -4.92 8.89
CA GLN A 24 -15.53 -3.80 9.68
C GLN A 24 -17.00 -3.54 9.37
N GLN A 25 -17.37 -3.43 8.09
CA GLN A 25 -18.74 -3.19 7.66
C GLN A 25 -19.69 -4.30 8.12
N HIS A 26 -19.28 -5.57 8.02
CA HIS A 26 -20.08 -6.69 8.51
C HIS A 26 -20.34 -6.56 10.01
N PHE A 27 -19.31 -6.34 10.82
CA PHE A 27 -19.44 -6.32 12.28
C PHE A 27 -19.93 -4.98 12.87
N ASN A 28 -20.10 -3.92 12.09
CA ASN A 28 -20.61 -2.63 12.57
C ASN A 28 -22.01 -2.73 13.21
N ASN A 29 -22.83 -3.67 12.74
CA ASN A 29 -24.19 -3.88 13.25
C ASN A 29 -24.29 -4.95 14.34
N TYR A 30 -23.16 -5.54 14.75
CA TYR A 30 -23.11 -6.62 15.73
C TYR A 30 -22.46 -6.15 17.03
N THR A 31 -22.68 -6.92 18.11
CA THR A 31 -21.98 -6.64 19.36
C THR A 31 -20.49 -6.94 19.22
N PRO A 32 -19.61 -6.21 19.95
CA PRO A 32 -18.18 -6.47 19.92
C PRO A 32 -17.81 -7.92 20.24
N ASN A 33 -18.59 -8.59 21.09
CA ASN A 33 -18.38 -9.99 21.45
C ASN A 33 -18.59 -10.96 20.28
N THR A 34 -19.52 -10.65 19.36
CA THR A 34 -19.80 -11.49 18.19
C THR A 34 -18.58 -11.63 17.28
N LYS A 35 -17.79 -10.56 17.11
CA LYS A 35 -16.55 -10.60 16.33
C LYS A 35 -15.48 -11.47 16.99
N VAL A 36 -15.38 -11.42 18.32
CA VAL A 36 -14.42 -12.21 19.10
C VAL A 36 -14.77 -13.70 19.03
N GLU A 37 -16.04 -14.06 19.21
CA GLU A 37 -16.51 -15.44 19.09
C GLU A 37 -16.32 -16.00 17.68
N TRP A 38 -16.66 -15.21 16.66
CA TRP A 38 -16.43 -15.57 15.26
C TRP A 38 -14.95 -15.85 14.98
N PHE A 39 -14.06 -14.95 15.42
CA PHE A 39 -12.63 -15.13 15.25
C PHE A 39 -12.13 -16.39 15.96
N LYS A 40 -12.56 -16.61 17.21
CA LYS A 40 -12.21 -17.80 17.99
C LYS A 40 -12.61 -19.09 17.28
N ASN A 41 -13.81 -19.15 16.71
CA ASN A 41 -14.30 -20.32 15.99
C ASN A 41 -13.44 -20.65 14.76
N ILE A 42 -13.01 -19.63 14.02
CA ILE A 42 -12.15 -19.84 12.86
C ILE A 42 -10.75 -20.30 13.29
N ILE A 43 -10.15 -19.63 14.28
CA ILE A 43 -8.85 -20.05 14.82
C ILE A 43 -8.90 -21.49 15.34
N GLN A 44 -9.99 -21.90 16.01
CA GLN A 44 -10.18 -23.27 16.46
C GLN A 44 -10.24 -24.27 15.30
N THR A 45 -10.96 -23.93 14.22
CA THR A 45 -11.04 -24.78 13.01
C THR A 45 -9.67 -25.02 12.39
N PHE A 46 -8.87 -23.96 12.25
CA PHE A 46 -7.52 -24.05 11.70
C PHE A 46 -6.55 -24.74 12.68
N TYR A 47 -6.73 -24.53 13.98
CA TYR A 47 -5.97 -25.22 15.01
C TYR A 47 -6.19 -26.74 14.95
N ASP A 48 -7.45 -27.19 14.86
CA ASP A 48 -7.79 -28.60 14.79
C ASP A 48 -7.30 -29.22 13.48
N LYS A 49 -7.42 -28.50 12.35
CA LYS A 49 -6.94 -28.94 11.04
C LYS A 49 -5.43 -29.21 11.02
N TYR A 50 -4.65 -28.34 11.67
CA TYR A 50 -3.20 -28.44 11.67
C TYR A 50 -2.64 -29.10 12.93
N LYS A 51 -3.47 -29.61 13.85
CA LYS A 51 -3.09 -30.13 15.18
C LYS A 51 -1.92 -31.12 15.17
N THR A 52 -1.87 -31.95 14.13
CA THR A 52 -0.91 -33.05 13.97
C THR A 52 0.31 -32.68 13.13
N ALA A 53 0.36 -31.47 12.56
CA ALA A 53 1.41 -31.05 11.64
C ALA A 53 2.61 -30.39 12.35
N ASN A 54 3.84 -30.67 11.92
CA ASN A 54 4.99 -29.92 12.42
C ASN A 54 5.11 -28.57 11.69
N ILE A 55 4.42 -27.55 12.22
CA ILE A 55 4.41 -26.19 11.64
C ILE A 55 5.78 -25.54 11.82
N LYS A 56 6.50 -25.35 10.70
CA LYS A 56 7.69 -24.47 10.56
C LYS A 56 7.25 -23.03 10.23
N VAL A 57 8.17 -22.06 10.32
CA VAL A 57 7.88 -20.63 10.07
C VAL A 57 7.29 -20.36 8.67
N ASN A 58 7.78 -21.03 7.62
CA ASN A 58 7.20 -20.87 6.27
C ASN A 58 5.78 -21.42 6.18
N GLU A 59 5.51 -22.54 6.86
CA GLU A 59 4.18 -23.13 6.94
C GLU A 59 3.23 -22.23 7.76
N LEU A 60 3.74 -21.58 8.82
CA LEU A 60 2.96 -20.62 9.60
C LEU A 60 2.45 -19.46 8.71
N ASN A 61 3.34 -18.87 7.91
CA ASN A 61 2.95 -17.80 7.00
C ASN A 61 1.91 -18.26 5.97
N LYS A 62 2.03 -19.49 5.46
CA LYS A 62 1.05 -20.09 4.57
C LYS A 62 -0.30 -20.28 5.26
N ILE A 63 -0.30 -20.86 6.46
CA ILE A 63 -1.51 -21.09 7.27
C ILE A 63 -2.17 -19.76 7.63
N ASN A 64 -1.40 -18.72 7.96
CA ASN A 64 -1.94 -17.38 8.23
C ASN A 64 -2.64 -16.79 7.01
N LYS A 65 -2.05 -16.90 5.81
CA LYS A 65 -2.68 -16.47 4.57
C LYS A 65 -3.98 -17.24 4.30
N GLU A 66 -3.95 -18.57 4.42
CA GLU A 66 -5.15 -19.40 4.28
C GLU A 66 -6.24 -19.03 5.29
N THR A 67 -5.85 -18.77 6.55
CA THR A 67 -6.77 -18.34 7.61
C THR A 67 -7.47 -17.04 7.23
N ILE A 68 -6.72 -16.03 6.78
CA ILE A 68 -7.27 -14.73 6.39
C ILE A 68 -8.17 -14.87 5.15
N THR A 69 -7.77 -15.66 4.16
CA THR A 69 -8.59 -15.92 2.96
C THR A 69 -9.91 -16.58 3.35
N TYR A 70 -9.88 -17.55 4.27
CA TYR A 70 -11.09 -18.18 4.78
C TYR A 70 -11.98 -17.20 5.56
N MET A 71 -11.38 -16.36 6.43
CA MET A 71 -12.11 -15.31 7.16
C MET A 71 -12.86 -14.37 6.21
N LEU A 72 -12.21 -13.96 5.12
CA LEU A 72 -12.84 -13.09 4.11
C LEU A 72 -13.94 -13.80 3.32
N GLY A 73 -13.70 -15.06 2.92
CA GLY A 73 -14.69 -15.88 2.23
C GLY A 73 -15.94 -16.10 3.08
N ASN A 74 -15.77 -16.46 4.35
CA ASN A 74 -16.85 -16.69 5.30
C ASN A 74 -17.76 -15.45 5.46
N ILE A 75 -17.16 -14.27 5.56
CA ILE A 75 -17.92 -13.00 5.64
C ILE A 75 -18.61 -12.69 4.30
N ARG A 76 -17.96 -12.96 3.17
CA ARG A 76 -18.56 -12.73 1.84
C ARG A 76 -19.76 -13.65 1.60
N GLU A 77 -19.71 -14.90 2.04
CA GLU A 77 -20.82 -15.85 1.97
C GLU A 77 -21.99 -15.41 2.85
N GLN A 78 -21.72 -14.91 4.06
CA GLN A 78 -22.78 -14.39 4.94
C GLN A 78 -23.41 -13.07 4.47
N ASN A 79 -22.64 -12.23 3.76
CA ASN A 79 -23.16 -11.00 3.13
C ASN A 79 -23.77 -11.24 1.74
N SER A 80 -23.58 -12.41 1.14
CA SER A 80 -24.26 -12.74 -0.11
C SER A 80 -25.74 -12.88 0.21
N PRO A 81 -26.65 -12.23 -0.55
CA PRO A 81 -28.07 -12.49 -0.40
C PRO A 81 -28.29 -13.96 -0.74
N SER A 82 -28.35 -14.79 0.31
CA SER A 82 -28.71 -16.18 0.16
C SER A 82 -30.10 -16.16 -0.43
N VAL A 83 -30.22 -16.66 -1.67
CA VAL A 83 -31.45 -17.24 -2.15
C VAL A 83 -31.76 -18.32 -1.14
N LYS A 84 -32.50 -17.97 -0.08
CA LYS A 84 -33.03 -18.94 0.85
C LYS A 84 -33.88 -19.85 -0.03
N GLU A 85 -33.46 -21.10 -0.15
CA GLU A 85 -34.32 -22.16 -0.65
C GLU A 85 -35.64 -22.04 0.12
N LEU A 86 -36.64 -21.52 -0.58
CA LEU A 86 -38.00 -21.51 -0.09
C LEU A 86 -38.47 -22.94 -0.23
N ASP A 87 -38.63 -23.58 0.92
CA ASP A 87 -39.47 -24.73 1.14
C ASP A 87 -40.74 -24.59 0.30
N VAL A 88 -40.96 -25.55 -0.60
CA VAL A 88 -42.05 -25.54 -1.57
C VAL A 88 -43.34 -25.83 -0.82
N ASN A 89 -44.06 -24.79 -0.41
CA ASN A 89 -45.45 -24.90 0.01
C ASN A 89 -46.34 -24.26 -1.08
N PRO A 90 -47.15 -25.04 -1.82
CA PRO A 90 -47.76 -24.56 -3.06
C PRO A 90 -49.19 -24.05 -2.85
N TYR A 91 -49.40 -22.85 -2.30
CA TYR A 91 -50.71 -22.18 -2.41
C TYR A 91 -50.63 -20.63 -2.46
N GLN A 92 -50.74 -20.14 -3.71
CA GLN A 92 -51.53 -18.99 -4.19
C GLN A 92 -51.02 -17.53 -4.08
N PRO A 93 -51.49 -16.66 -5.01
CA PRO A 93 -50.70 -15.59 -5.64
C PRO A 93 -51.25 -14.18 -5.35
N SER A 94 -50.45 -13.14 -5.65
CA SER A 94 -50.88 -12.02 -6.50
C SER A 94 -49.89 -10.84 -6.53
N ASN A 95 -49.64 -10.38 -7.77
CA ASN A 95 -49.47 -8.98 -8.19
C ASN A 95 -48.20 -8.21 -7.78
N SER A 96 -47.26 -8.13 -8.72
CA SER A 96 -46.96 -6.89 -9.47
C SER A 96 -45.76 -7.14 -10.40
N ILE A 97 -46.03 -7.27 -11.70
CA ILE A 97 -44.99 -7.45 -12.72
C ILE A 97 -44.41 -6.06 -13.02
N ILE A 98 -43.34 -5.70 -12.32
CA ILE A 98 -42.53 -4.53 -12.70
C ILE A 98 -41.57 -5.03 -13.79
N SER A 99 -41.75 -4.54 -15.01
CA SER A 99 -40.82 -4.73 -16.13
C SER A 99 -39.53 -3.97 -15.84
N THR A 100 -38.68 -4.53 -14.98
CA THR A 100 -37.31 -4.06 -14.81
C THR A 100 -36.46 -4.63 -15.96
N PRO A 101 -35.55 -3.82 -16.55
CA PRO A 101 -34.66 -4.31 -17.60
C PRO A 101 -33.84 -5.51 -17.09
N PRO A 102 -33.41 -6.43 -17.97
CA PRO A 102 -32.69 -7.62 -17.58
C PRO A 102 -31.51 -7.27 -16.68
N ILE A 103 -31.44 -7.89 -15.49
CA ILE A 103 -30.28 -7.78 -14.61
C ILE A 103 -29.10 -8.34 -15.40
N VAL A 104 -28.20 -7.45 -15.85
CA VAL A 104 -26.92 -7.84 -16.41
C VAL A 104 -26.13 -8.48 -15.29
N THR A 105 -26.17 -9.80 -15.25
CA THR A 105 -25.29 -10.60 -14.42
C THR A 105 -23.86 -10.40 -14.93
N ASP A 106 -22.93 -10.20 -13.99
CA ASP A 106 -21.46 -10.23 -14.19
C ASP A 106 -20.66 -9.03 -14.75
N THR A 107 -21.22 -7.84 -14.91
CA THR A 107 -20.40 -6.72 -15.44
C THR A 107 -19.35 -6.18 -14.46
N ARG A 108 -19.62 -6.24 -13.15
CA ARG A 108 -18.78 -5.57 -12.14
C ARG A 108 -17.49 -6.32 -11.83
N GLN A 109 -17.55 -7.64 -11.73
CA GLN A 109 -16.37 -8.46 -11.46
C GLN A 109 -15.40 -8.45 -12.65
N ASP A 110 -15.95 -8.53 -13.87
CA ASP A 110 -15.19 -8.39 -15.11
C ASP A 110 -14.58 -7.00 -15.27
N GLU A 111 -15.30 -5.95 -14.88
CA GLU A 111 -14.76 -4.59 -14.88
C GLU A 111 -13.59 -4.43 -13.91
N TYR A 112 -13.67 -5.02 -12.71
CA TYR A 112 -12.55 -5.03 -11.76
C TYR A 112 -11.36 -5.84 -12.27
N ALA A 113 -11.60 -7.01 -12.88
CA ALA A 113 -10.55 -7.81 -13.49
C ALA A 113 -9.84 -7.03 -14.61
N ARG A 114 -10.61 -6.38 -15.48
CA ARG A 114 -10.07 -5.54 -16.57
C ARG A 114 -9.26 -4.36 -16.04
N GLN A 115 -9.76 -3.66 -15.02
CA GLN A 115 -9.04 -2.53 -14.41
C GLN A 115 -7.75 -2.98 -13.72
N PHE A 116 -7.76 -4.17 -13.09
CA PHE A 116 -6.57 -4.73 -12.46
C PHE A 116 -5.49 -5.08 -13.50
N GLU A 117 -5.87 -5.79 -14.56
CA GLU A 117 -4.97 -6.15 -15.65
C GLU A 117 -4.41 -4.91 -16.35
N GLN A 118 -5.24 -3.89 -16.58
CA GLN A 118 -4.81 -2.61 -17.14
C GLN A 118 -3.78 -1.90 -16.24
N ARG A 119 -4.00 -1.85 -14.92
CA ARG A 119 -3.04 -1.25 -13.98
C ARG A 119 -1.72 -2.03 -13.96
N GLN A 120 -1.77 -3.35 -13.99
CA GLN A 120 -0.59 -4.20 -14.01
C GLN A 120 0.26 -3.94 -15.27
N ASN A 121 -0.38 -3.82 -16.43
CA ASN A 121 0.29 -3.48 -17.69
C ASN A 121 0.92 -2.08 -17.63
N VAL A 122 0.20 -1.08 -17.14
CA VAL A 122 0.73 0.29 -16.97
C VAL A 122 1.95 0.31 -16.04
N TYR A 123 1.90 -0.41 -14.90
CA TYR A 123 3.06 -0.52 -14.02
C TYR A 123 4.24 -1.22 -14.68
N SER A 124 3.98 -2.24 -15.50
CA SER A 124 5.02 -2.92 -16.26
C SER A 124 5.65 -1.99 -17.30
N GLU A 125 4.85 -1.17 -17.98
CA GLU A 125 5.33 -0.21 -18.97
C GLU A 125 6.09 0.97 -18.34
N MET A 126 5.57 1.56 -17.25
CA MET A 126 6.24 2.66 -16.55
C MET A 126 7.58 2.24 -15.92
N ASN A 127 7.69 0.99 -15.49
CA ASN A 127 8.92 0.46 -14.91
C ASN A 127 9.83 -0.20 -15.94
N LYS A 128 9.41 -0.28 -17.21
CA LYS A 128 10.27 -0.77 -18.29
C LYS A 128 11.38 0.25 -18.50
N LYS A 129 12.59 -0.09 -18.06
CA LYS A 129 13.79 0.69 -18.35
C LYS A 129 14.14 0.50 -19.81
N ASN A 130 13.62 1.36 -20.68
CA ASN A 130 14.11 1.46 -22.05
C ASN A 130 15.48 2.12 -21.96
N VAL A 131 16.55 1.43 -22.35
CA VAL A 131 17.81 2.11 -22.64
C VAL A 131 17.50 3.02 -23.83
N PRO A 132 17.71 4.35 -23.74
CA PRO A 132 17.55 5.21 -24.90
C PRO A 132 18.39 4.63 -26.03
N ASP A 133 17.76 4.42 -27.20
CA ASP A 133 18.51 4.10 -28.41
C ASP A 133 19.62 5.15 -28.56
N ASN A 134 20.81 4.72 -28.98
CA ASN A 134 21.92 5.64 -29.18
C ASN A 134 21.45 6.78 -30.07
N VAL A 135 21.24 7.96 -29.48
CA VAL A 135 20.78 9.13 -30.22
C VAL A 135 21.90 9.48 -31.18
N ASP A 136 21.62 9.34 -32.46
CA ASP A 136 22.47 9.88 -33.49
C ASP A 136 22.36 11.41 -33.40
N PHE A 137 23.37 12.05 -32.80
CA PHE A 137 23.46 13.50 -32.67
C PHE A 137 23.85 14.19 -33.99
N ALA A 138 24.01 13.44 -35.08
CA ALA A 138 24.07 14.06 -36.39
C ALA A 138 22.74 14.74 -36.66
N GLU A 139 22.80 16.03 -36.99
CA GLU A 139 21.66 16.83 -37.45
C GLU A 139 21.07 16.14 -38.68
N LYS A 140 19.99 15.38 -38.48
CA LYS A 140 19.16 14.92 -39.59
C LYS A 140 18.45 16.15 -40.12
N ILE A 141 18.92 16.61 -41.28
CA ILE A 141 18.27 17.67 -42.06
C ILE A 141 16.97 17.08 -42.62
N GLU A 142 16.00 16.81 -41.73
CA GLU A 142 14.63 16.40 -42.05
C GLU A 142 13.68 17.59 -42.05
N ASP A 143 14.20 18.81 -41.89
CA ASP A 143 13.48 20.03 -42.27
C ASP A 143 13.53 20.12 -43.81
N GLY A 144 12.77 19.22 -44.45
CA GLY A 144 12.50 19.31 -45.86
C GLY A 144 11.96 20.70 -46.15
N VAL A 145 12.46 21.33 -47.21
CA VAL A 145 11.94 22.61 -47.73
C VAL A 145 10.41 22.58 -47.65
N ILE A 146 9.83 23.54 -46.92
CA ILE A 146 8.37 23.70 -46.81
C ILE A 146 7.84 23.93 -48.23
N ASN A 147 7.41 22.87 -48.90
CA ASN A 147 7.01 22.96 -50.31
C ASN A 147 5.67 23.71 -50.46
N ASN A 148 4.81 23.67 -49.44
CA ASN A 148 3.44 24.21 -49.49
C ASN A 148 3.12 25.04 -48.22
N MET A 149 3.49 26.32 -48.21
CA MET A 149 3.11 27.27 -47.15
C MET A 149 1.59 27.37 -46.95
N ASP A 150 0.82 27.12 -48.02
CA ASP A 150 -0.65 27.17 -48.01
C ASP A 150 -1.26 26.06 -47.14
N ASP A 151 -0.66 24.87 -47.14
CA ASP A 151 -1.10 23.75 -46.30
C ASP A 151 -0.82 24.05 -44.82
N LEU A 152 0.32 24.67 -44.52
CA LEU A 152 0.69 25.09 -43.16
C LEU A 152 -0.29 26.14 -42.62
N LEU A 153 -0.62 27.14 -43.43
CA LEU A 153 -1.57 28.18 -43.06
C LEU A 153 -2.96 27.59 -42.81
N LYS A 154 -3.40 26.67 -43.66
CA LYS A 154 -4.68 25.99 -43.52
C LYS A 154 -4.75 25.12 -42.26
N GLN A 155 -3.67 24.42 -41.93
CA GLN A 155 -3.56 23.66 -40.69
C GLN A 155 -3.65 24.57 -39.46
N GLN A 156 -2.92 25.69 -39.47
CA GLN A 156 -2.95 26.65 -38.37
C GLN A 156 -4.32 27.33 -38.21
N MET A 157 -5.04 27.60 -39.30
CA MET A 157 -6.42 28.10 -39.25
C MET A 157 -7.37 27.06 -38.66
N ALA A 158 -7.29 25.80 -39.12
CA ALA A 158 -8.13 24.72 -38.62
C ALA A 158 -7.92 24.45 -37.13
N GLU A 159 -6.68 24.51 -36.65
CA GLU A 159 -6.34 24.36 -35.24
C GLU A 159 -6.93 25.49 -34.39
N ARG A 160 -6.81 26.75 -34.83
CA ARG A 160 -7.45 27.89 -34.15
C ARG A 160 -8.97 27.81 -34.13
N GLU A 161 -9.60 27.37 -35.23
CA GLU A 161 -11.06 27.19 -35.28
C GLU A 161 -11.52 26.09 -34.32
N TYR A 162 -10.76 24.99 -34.24
CA TYR A 162 -11.03 23.91 -33.30
C TYR A 162 -10.91 24.39 -31.84
N GLU A 163 -9.87 25.14 -31.51
CA GLU A 163 -9.69 25.73 -30.18
C GLU A 163 -10.81 26.72 -29.84
N MET A 164 -11.19 27.61 -30.75
CA MET A 164 -12.26 28.58 -30.54
C MET A 164 -13.62 27.93 -30.28
N ASN A 165 -13.95 26.85 -31.01
CA ASN A 165 -15.21 26.13 -30.82
C ASN A 165 -15.26 25.35 -29.50
N ASN A 166 -14.10 24.97 -28.96
CA ASN A 166 -13.99 24.19 -27.73
C ASN A 166 -13.89 25.05 -26.46
N ILE A 167 -13.85 26.37 -26.58
CA ILE A 167 -13.97 27.27 -25.43
C ILE A 167 -15.45 27.33 -25.03
N PRO A 168 -15.85 26.77 -23.87
CA PRO A 168 -17.23 26.93 -23.40
C PRO A 168 -17.51 28.44 -23.20
N PRO A 169 -18.71 28.93 -23.57
CA PRO A 169 -19.08 30.32 -23.28
C PRO A 169 -18.92 30.55 -21.78
N PRO A 170 -18.44 31.74 -21.34
CA PRO A 170 -18.29 32.03 -19.93
C PRO A 170 -19.63 31.83 -19.25
N SER A 171 -19.73 30.75 -18.48
CA SER A 171 -20.86 30.48 -17.62
C SER A 171 -20.78 31.51 -16.49
N ASN A 172 -21.51 32.61 -16.64
CA ASN A 172 -21.73 33.55 -15.55
C ASN A 172 -22.91 33.05 -14.72
N PRO A 173 -22.71 32.56 -13.49
CA PRO A 173 -23.73 32.63 -12.48
C PRO A 173 -23.57 33.95 -11.71
N ILE A 174 -24.67 34.71 -11.70
CA ILE A 174 -25.10 35.56 -10.58
C ILE A 174 -24.41 36.95 -10.47
N GLY A 175 -25.25 37.95 -10.76
CA GLY A 175 -25.44 39.22 -10.06
C GLY A 175 -24.34 39.77 -9.15
N GLU A 176 -23.92 40.98 -9.52
CA GLU A 176 -23.51 42.13 -8.69
C GLU A 176 -22.55 41.93 -7.51
N ILE A 177 -21.59 42.86 -7.47
CA ILE A 177 -20.61 43.14 -6.39
C ILE A 177 -19.29 42.37 -6.56
N ILE A 178 -18.37 42.93 -7.35
CA ILE A 178 -17.05 43.42 -6.90
C ILE A 178 -16.49 44.32 -8.02
N ASN A 179 -16.20 45.55 -7.64
CA ASN A 179 -15.61 46.58 -8.48
C ASN A 179 -14.21 46.16 -9.00
N SER A 180 -14.04 46.25 -10.32
CA SER A 180 -12.89 46.83 -11.01
C SER A 180 -11.48 46.58 -10.45
N ILE A 181 -10.87 45.44 -10.76
CA ILE A 181 -9.39 45.32 -10.87
C ILE A 181 -9.02 44.34 -12.01
N HIS A 182 -9.36 44.71 -13.25
CA HIS A 182 -8.56 44.27 -14.38
C HIS A 182 -8.21 45.53 -15.17
N PRO A 183 -6.92 45.92 -15.28
CA PRO A 183 -6.57 47.04 -16.13
C PRO A 183 -6.87 46.63 -17.58
N LYS A 184 -7.99 47.15 -18.10
CA LYS A 184 -8.31 47.08 -19.52
C LYS A 184 -7.26 47.93 -20.23
N LEU A 185 -6.32 47.28 -20.92
CA LEU A 185 -5.32 47.95 -21.75
C LEU A 185 -6.06 48.76 -22.82
N GLN A 186 -6.15 50.08 -22.62
CA GLN A 186 -6.57 51.01 -23.66
C GLN A 186 -5.32 51.34 -24.47
N ILE A 187 -5.19 50.70 -25.63
CA ILE A 187 -4.11 51.01 -26.57
C ILE A 187 -4.59 52.20 -27.40
N ASP A 188 -4.03 53.37 -27.13
CA ASP A 188 -4.25 54.56 -27.95
C ASP A 188 -3.18 54.62 -29.05
N ASN A 189 -3.58 54.57 -30.31
CA ASN A 189 -2.72 54.28 -31.47
C ASN A 189 -1.88 55.50 -31.94
N SER A 190 -1.67 56.50 -31.07
CA SER A 190 -1.14 57.82 -31.45
C SER A 190 0.18 58.21 -30.76
N SER A 191 0.79 57.33 -29.96
CA SER A 191 2.07 57.63 -29.30
C SER A 191 3.12 56.54 -29.52
N ASN A 192 4.33 56.96 -29.94
CA ASN A 192 5.49 56.09 -30.05
C ASN A 192 5.92 55.66 -28.63
N ILE A 193 5.79 54.37 -28.34
CA ILE A 193 6.16 53.79 -27.05
C ILE A 193 7.69 53.70 -26.96
N THR A 194 8.31 54.55 -26.16
CA THR A 194 9.74 54.41 -25.81
C THR A 194 9.87 53.51 -24.58
N VAL A 195 10.37 52.30 -24.79
CA VAL A 195 10.64 51.33 -23.72
C VAL A 195 12.03 51.60 -23.14
N SER A 196 12.11 52.14 -21.93
CA SER A 196 13.36 52.21 -21.17
C SER A 196 13.48 50.97 -20.29
N VAL A 197 14.47 50.12 -20.58
CA VAL A 197 14.80 48.94 -19.76
C VAL A 197 15.48 49.42 -18.49
N GLN A 198 14.83 49.19 -17.34
CA GLN A 198 15.44 49.40 -16.03
C GLN A 198 16.06 48.08 -15.57
N GLU A 199 17.40 48.01 -15.55
CA GLU A 199 18.12 46.89 -14.95
C GLU A 199 17.86 46.85 -13.45
N VAL A 200 17.25 45.76 -12.98
CA VAL A 200 17.01 45.52 -11.56
C VAL A 200 18.29 44.94 -10.96
N GLU A 201 18.95 45.72 -10.12
CA GLU A 201 20.10 45.31 -9.31
C GLU A 201 19.67 44.15 -8.37
N THR A 202 20.20 42.95 -8.59
CA THR A 202 19.84 41.76 -7.80
C THR A 202 20.53 41.80 -6.45
N ASN A 203 19.82 42.25 -5.41
CA ASN A 203 20.23 42.04 -4.02
C ASN A 203 20.35 40.51 -3.70
N PRO A 204 21.38 40.06 -2.97
CA PRO A 204 21.67 38.64 -2.74
C PRO A 204 20.86 38.00 -1.61
N ASP A 205 19.84 38.66 -1.06
CA ASP A 205 18.95 38.07 -0.06
C ASP A 205 17.90 37.19 -0.76
N LYS A 206 18.35 35.98 -1.10
CA LYS A 206 17.50 34.90 -1.61
C LYS A 206 16.43 34.57 -0.58
N LYS A 207 15.25 35.18 -0.70
CA LYS A 207 14.04 34.70 -0.03
C LYS A 207 13.77 33.28 -0.52
N LYS A 208 14.12 32.29 0.29
CA LYS A 208 13.81 30.89 0.03
C LYS A 208 12.31 30.69 0.18
N VAL A 209 11.68 30.25 -0.90
CA VAL A 209 10.31 29.75 -0.90
C VAL A 209 10.35 28.32 -0.40
N THR A 210 9.72 28.07 0.74
CA THR A 210 9.57 26.72 1.31
C THR A 210 8.15 26.25 1.02
N TRP A 211 8.01 25.15 0.29
CA TRP A 211 6.69 24.62 -0.02
C TRP A 211 6.19 23.79 1.17
N LYS A 212 4.88 23.78 1.42
CA LYS A 212 4.29 23.08 2.59
C LYS A 212 4.70 21.60 2.67
N HIS A 213 4.96 20.96 1.52
CA HIS A 213 5.46 19.59 1.40
C HIS A 213 6.90 19.36 1.90
N ASP A 214 7.73 20.39 1.95
CA ASP A 214 9.11 20.25 2.43
C ASP A 214 9.16 19.99 3.94
N ASN A 215 8.18 20.53 4.70
CA ASN A 215 8.10 20.32 6.14
C ASN A 215 7.63 18.89 6.47
N ASP A 216 6.67 18.36 5.70
CA ASP A 216 6.17 16.98 5.84
C ASP A 216 7.27 15.95 5.54
N MET A 217 8.14 16.21 4.54
CA MET A 217 9.30 15.36 4.23
C MET A 217 10.35 15.34 5.34
N VAL A 218 10.59 16.47 6.01
CA VAL A 218 11.51 16.57 7.15
C VAL A 218 10.96 15.81 8.36
N GLU A 219 9.66 15.91 8.61
CA GLU A 219 8.99 15.19 9.69
C GLU A 219 8.99 13.66 9.45
N ILE A 220 8.71 13.22 8.21
CA ILE A 220 8.78 11.81 7.82
C ILE A 220 10.22 11.27 7.97
N HIS A 221 11.24 12.02 7.53
CA HIS A 221 12.64 11.61 7.70
C HIS A 221 13.04 11.52 9.17
N THR A 222 12.55 12.43 10.01
CA THR A 222 12.84 12.45 11.44
C THR A 222 12.21 11.24 12.13
N ASN A 223 10.93 10.96 11.85
CA ASN A 223 10.21 9.82 12.42
C ASN A 223 10.81 8.48 11.94
N MET A 224 11.22 8.38 10.67
CA MET A 224 11.88 7.17 10.15
C MET A 224 13.24 6.93 10.82
N LYS A 225 13.99 8.01 11.11
CA LYS A 225 15.28 7.93 11.80
C LYS A 225 15.12 7.56 13.27
N GLU A 226 14.08 8.06 13.94
CA GLU A 226 13.75 7.66 15.32
C GLU A 226 13.32 6.19 15.40
N MET A 227 12.45 5.73 14.48
CA MET A 227 12.05 4.32 14.39
C MET A 227 13.25 3.41 14.14
N GLN A 228 14.17 3.81 13.25
CA GLN A 228 15.40 3.07 12.99
C GLN A 228 16.30 3.00 14.24
N LYS A 229 16.40 4.10 15.00
CA LYS A 229 17.17 4.16 16.25
C LYS A 229 16.57 3.28 17.34
N GLU A 230 15.25 3.24 17.45
CA GLU A 230 14.54 2.41 18.43
C GLU A 230 14.67 0.92 18.10
N MET A 231 14.50 0.54 16.82
CA MET A 231 14.75 -0.82 16.34
C MET A 231 16.20 -1.26 16.60
N GLN A 232 17.18 -0.39 16.34
CA GLN A 232 18.58 -0.68 16.66
C GLN A 232 18.80 -0.86 18.17
N LYS A 233 18.14 -0.06 19.01
CA LYS A 233 18.25 -0.16 20.47
C LYS A 233 17.72 -1.49 20.98
N GLU A 234 16.55 -1.94 20.50
CA GLU A 234 15.98 -3.22 20.94
C GLU A 234 16.83 -4.40 20.44
N MET A 235 17.31 -4.35 19.20
CA MET A 235 18.25 -5.35 18.68
C MET A 235 19.55 -5.43 19.51
N GLN A 236 20.11 -4.29 19.92
CA GLN A 236 21.30 -4.25 20.78
C GLN A 236 21.02 -4.84 22.17
N LYS A 237 19.82 -4.62 22.72
CA LYS A 237 19.40 -5.19 23.99
C LYS A 237 19.27 -6.71 23.92
N GLU A 238 18.65 -7.24 22.87
CA GLU A 238 18.54 -8.69 22.64
C GLU A 238 19.94 -9.33 22.48
N ILE A 239 20.83 -8.70 21.72
CA ILE A 239 22.23 -9.14 21.60
C ILE A 239 22.92 -9.15 22.97
N HIS A 240 22.68 -8.16 23.82
CA HIS A 240 23.25 -8.13 25.17
C HIS A 240 22.73 -9.27 26.05
N GLU A 241 21.42 -9.54 26.02
CA GLU A 241 20.81 -10.66 26.75
C GLU A 241 21.32 -12.02 26.26
N LEU A 242 21.46 -12.19 24.94
CA LEU A 242 22.03 -13.39 24.34
C LEU A 242 23.49 -13.60 24.77
N LYS A 243 24.31 -12.54 24.75
CA LYS A 243 25.69 -12.60 25.24
C LYS A 243 25.76 -13.02 26.71
N LYS A 244 24.90 -12.43 27.55
CA LYS A 244 24.80 -12.81 28.97
C LYS A 244 24.42 -14.28 29.15
N CYS A 245 23.49 -14.79 28.33
CA CYS A 245 23.11 -16.20 28.36
C CYS A 245 24.27 -17.13 27.96
N ILE A 246 25.02 -16.75 26.92
CA ILE A 246 26.22 -17.48 26.48
C ILE A 246 27.29 -17.48 27.58
N ASP A 247 27.52 -16.37 28.27
CA ASP A 247 28.48 -16.31 29.38
C ASP A 247 28.08 -17.26 30.52
N ILE A 248 26.79 -17.29 30.88
CA ILE A 248 26.27 -18.20 31.90
C ILE A 248 26.43 -19.67 31.46
N LEU A 249 26.14 -19.98 30.20
CA LEU A 249 26.31 -21.33 29.67
C LEU A 249 27.78 -21.74 29.66
N THR A 250 28.67 -20.84 29.27
CA THR A 250 30.13 -21.08 29.27
C THR A 250 30.64 -21.35 30.68
N GLN A 251 30.21 -20.55 31.66
CA GLN A 251 30.54 -20.80 33.08
C GLN A 251 30.02 -22.15 33.56
N LYS A 252 28.79 -22.53 33.19
CA LYS A 252 28.23 -23.85 33.56
C LYS A 252 29.02 -25.00 32.93
N VAL A 253 29.42 -24.87 31.67
CA VAL A 253 30.23 -25.89 30.98
C VAL A 253 31.58 -26.06 31.68
N ASN A 254 32.28 -24.97 31.98
CA ASN A 254 33.56 -25.02 32.68
C ASN A 254 33.44 -25.68 34.07
N THR A 255 32.37 -25.40 34.81
CA THR A 255 32.13 -26.05 36.12
C THR A 255 31.85 -27.54 35.97
N ILE A 256 31.16 -27.96 34.91
CA ILE A 256 30.92 -29.39 34.64
C ILE A 256 32.23 -30.09 34.25
N GLU A 257 33.09 -29.43 33.48
CA GLU A 257 34.40 -29.98 33.10
C GLU A 257 35.30 -30.18 34.33
N THR A 258 35.41 -29.18 35.21
CA THR A 258 36.22 -29.30 36.44
C THR A 258 35.69 -30.36 37.40
N ASP A 259 34.37 -30.48 37.52
CA ASP A 259 33.75 -31.52 38.33
C ASP A 259 33.98 -32.92 37.73
N LYS A 260 33.91 -33.07 36.41
CA LYS A 260 34.23 -34.32 35.72
C LYS A 260 35.69 -34.72 35.92
N GLU A 261 36.62 -33.79 35.81
CA GLU A 261 38.05 -34.02 36.09
C GLU A 261 38.28 -34.44 37.54
N THR A 262 37.63 -33.77 38.49
CA THR A 262 37.71 -34.11 39.92
C THR A 262 37.20 -35.53 40.18
N ARG A 263 36.05 -35.90 39.63
CA ARG A 263 35.49 -37.27 39.75
C ARG A 263 36.40 -38.32 39.11
N HIS A 264 36.98 -38.04 37.94
CA HIS A 264 37.92 -38.96 37.29
C HIS A 264 39.16 -39.19 38.15
N THR A 265 39.68 -38.12 38.76
CA THR A 265 40.84 -38.18 39.66
C THR A 265 40.52 -39.00 40.92
N MET A 266 39.35 -38.79 41.54
CA MET A 266 38.89 -39.59 42.69
C MET A 266 38.74 -41.07 42.35
N ASN A 267 38.13 -41.40 41.21
CA ASN A 267 37.97 -42.80 40.79
C ASN A 267 39.32 -43.46 40.53
N THR A 268 40.29 -42.73 39.95
CA THR A 268 41.65 -43.24 39.73
C THR A 268 42.37 -43.53 41.05
N ILE A 269 42.17 -42.69 42.08
CA ILE A 269 42.74 -42.91 43.41
C ILE A 269 42.09 -44.12 44.09
N LEU A 270 40.76 -44.27 44.00
CA LEU A 270 40.04 -45.42 44.57
C LEU A 270 40.49 -46.75 43.93
N ASP A 271 40.62 -46.79 42.60
CA ASP A 271 41.12 -47.96 41.88
C ASP A 271 42.56 -48.34 42.29
N PHE A 272 43.38 -47.37 42.70
CA PHE A 272 44.73 -47.63 43.20
C PHE A 272 44.70 -48.22 44.61
N VAL A 273 43.83 -47.70 45.49
CA VAL A 273 43.67 -48.21 46.86
C VAL A 273 43.11 -49.64 46.87
N GLU A 274 42.17 -49.98 45.99
CA GLU A 274 41.62 -51.35 45.91
C GLU A 274 42.60 -52.41 45.38
N LYS A 275 43.67 -51.98 44.68
CA LYS A 275 44.69 -52.87 44.11
C LYS A 275 45.90 -53.11 45.01
N THR A 276 46.00 -52.44 46.16
CA THR A 276 47.13 -52.54 47.11
C THR A 276 46.74 -53.34 48.34
#